data_AF-A0A8S4BVT4-F1
#
_entry.id   AF-A0A8S4BVT4-F1
#
_cell.length_a   1.000
_cell.length_b   1.000
_cell.length_c   1.000
_cell.angle_alpha   90.00
_cell.angle_beta   90.00
_cell.angle_gamma   90.00
#
_symmetry.space_group_name_H-M   'P 1'
#
loop_
_entity.id
_entity.type
_entity.pdbx_description
1 polymer ?
#
loop_
_entity_poly.entity_id
_entity_poly.type
_entity_poly.pdbx_seq_one_letter_code
_entity_poly.pdbx_strand_id
1 'polypeptide(L)'
;MANSTGKNLLDQRRKGQAFLDELRQFHQSRGSPFKKIPIVGGKELDLNALYVRVVSLGGFAKVSDKNQWSELAEDFNFPRNCSNAAFALKQYYLRYLEKYEKVHHFGEDDEEAQPGNPKASLPVGAIPSTYNYQQHVVSDYLRQSYGLSTDFAQPCDYNKLVLSLLSGLPNEVDFAVNVCTLLSNESKHAMQLDKDPKLVTLLLAHAGVFDDSLGSFSAVFGMDWKEKTSRDFVRFWKEVVEDAEVRELIWDKSSPAQDGMSCERWPSLFHPPRNPGISDMEAQRVLQIAVILRNLSFEEANVKLLAANRTCLRFLLLCAHCNLISLRQLGLDTLGNVAAELQLDPVDFRTTHLIFHTITKCLMSRDRKADDNGVLICEYVDQESYREVMMLLTLPDLMLLMASLEVLYLLAQLGEIPCSKIASVDRSIDLLVRLVSVDLHTFGPDALTAVRLIEHQASVDQAAEVRPQLVEQVPAAGQGAQAPGEPPPPPLTPPGRA
;
A
#
# COMPACT_ATOMS: atom_id res chain seq x y z
N MET A 1 -29.33 76.10 6.90
CA MET A 1 -29.56 75.41 5.62
C MET A 1 -28.79 74.08 5.61
N ALA A 2 -29.33 73.04 6.24
CA ALA A 2 -28.68 71.73 6.30
C ALA A 2 -29.76 70.64 6.30
N ASN A 3 -30.21 70.24 5.10
CA ASN A 3 -31.10 69.09 4.90
C ASN A 3 -31.22 68.65 3.42
N SER A 4 -30.12 68.74 2.64
CA SER A 4 -30.12 68.36 1.20
C SER A 4 -29.21 67.16 0.85
N THR A 5 -28.25 66.81 1.71
CA THR A 5 -27.23 65.79 1.41
C THR A 5 -27.71 64.35 1.65
N GLY A 6 -28.61 64.12 2.60
CA GLY A 6 -29.11 62.76 2.93
C GLY A 6 -30.17 62.22 1.96
N LYS A 7 -30.95 63.09 1.31
CA LYS A 7 -31.94 62.68 0.28
C LYS A 7 -31.27 62.28 -1.04
N ASN A 8 -30.20 62.97 -1.43
CA ASN A 8 -29.45 62.68 -2.65
C ASN A 8 -28.80 61.29 -2.66
N LEU A 9 -28.27 60.82 -1.51
CA LEU A 9 -27.61 59.50 -1.43
C LEU A 9 -28.59 58.33 -1.57
N LEU A 10 -29.81 58.46 -1.03
CA LEU A 10 -30.86 57.44 -1.14
C LEU A 10 -31.41 57.36 -2.56
N ASP A 11 -31.62 58.50 -3.21
CA ASP A 11 -32.05 58.55 -4.60
C ASP A 11 -30.97 58.04 -5.56
N GLN A 12 -29.68 58.34 -5.28
CA GLN A 12 -28.55 57.82 -6.04
C GLN A 12 -28.42 56.30 -5.91
N ARG A 13 -28.67 55.74 -4.71
CA ARG A 13 -28.68 54.28 -4.48
C ARG A 13 -29.84 53.58 -5.17
N ARG A 14 -31.04 54.17 -5.15
CA ARG A 14 -32.23 53.64 -5.86
C ARG A 14 -32.03 53.65 -7.38
N LYS A 15 -31.50 54.75 -7.92
CA LYS A 15 -31.15 54.86 -9.35
C LYS A 15 -30.05 53.86 -9.75
N GLY A 16 -29.06 53.65 -8.90
CA GLY A 16 -28.01 52.65 -9.11
C GLY A 16 -28.53 51.21 -9.15
N GLN A 17 -29.48 50.86 -8.29
CA GLN A 17 -30.10 49.52 -8.31
C GLN A 17 -30.97 49.30 -9.55
N ALA A 18 -31.78 50.29 -9.94
CA ALA A 18 -32.59 50.21 -11.16
C ALA A 18 -31.73 50.03 -12.42
N PHE A 19 -30.62 50.78 -12.53
CA PHE A 19 -29.65 50.63 -13.62
C PHE A 19 -29.00 49.24 -13.65
N LEU A 20 -28.64 48.69 -12.49
CA LEU A 20 -28.05 47.35 -12.42
C LEU A 20 -29.03 46.26 -12.87
N ASP A 21 -30.32 46.40 -12.56
CA ASP A 21 -31.33 45.44 -12.99
C ASP A 21 -31.61 45.55 -14.49
N GLU A 22 -31.63 46.76 -15.05
CA GLU A 22 -31.68 47.00 -16.51
C GLU A 22 -30.45 46.41 -17.22
N LEU A 23 -29.26 46.64 -16.68
CA LEU A 23 -28.00 46.11 -17.23
C LEU A 23 -27.97 44.58 -17.18
N ARG A 24 -28.49 43.96 -16.11
CA ARG A 24 -28.63 42.50 -16.02
C ARG A 24 -29.59 41.96 -17.06
N GLN A 25 -30.73 42.61 -17.28
CA GLN A 25 -31.68 42.21 -18.32
C GLN A 25 -31.07 42.33 -19.72
N PHE A 26 -30.32 43.40 -19.99
CA PHE A 26 -29.58 43.59 -21.26
C PHE A 26 -28.55 42.46 -21.51
N HIS A 27 -27.79 42.08 -20.49
CA HIS A 27 -26.82 40.99 -20.63
C HIS A 27 -27.49 39.60 -20.72
N GLN A 28 -28.64 39.42 -20.07
CA GLN A 28 -29.41 38.18 -20.12
C GLN A 28 -30.06 37.96 -21.50
N SER A 29 -30.58 39.02 -22.14
CA SER A 29 -31.12 38.92 -23.51
C SER A 29 -30.04 38.63 -24.56
N ARG A 30 -28.78 39.02 -24.31
CA ARG A 30 -27.63 38.79 -25.21
C ARG A 30 -26.77 37.56 -24.84
N GLY A 31 -27.27 36.66 -24.01
CA GLY A 31 -26.60 35.38 -23.69
C GLY A 31 -25.31 35.52 -22.85
N SER A 32 -25.07 36.68 -22.22
CA SER A 32 -23.90 36.94 -21.36
C SER A 32 -24.26 37.32 -19.92
N PRO A 33 -25.06 36.50 -19.20
CA PRO A 33 -25.55 36.85 -17.87
C PRO A 33 -24.41 36.98 -16.86
N PHE A 34 -24.37 38.08 -16.12
CA PHE A 34 -23.41 38.27 -15.02
C PHE A 34 -24.12 38.28 -13.66
N LYS A 35 -23.64 37.41 -12.75
CA LYS A 35 -24.25 37.21 -11.43
C LYS A 35 -23.59 37.99 -10.30
N LYS A 36 -22.33 38.42 -10.46
CA LYS A 36 -21.55 39.11 -9.42
C LYS A 36 -21.05 40.46 -9.92
N ILE A 37 -21.16 41.49 -9.08
CA ILE A 37 -20.62 42.82 -9.33
C ILE A 37 -19.08 42.77 -9.14
N PRO A 38 -18.29 43.43 -10.01
CA PRO A 38 -16.85 43.51 -9.84
C PRO A 38 -16.45 44.15 -8.51
N ILE A 39 -15.41 43.59 -7.87
CA ILE A 39 -14.82 44.14 -6.65
C ILE A 39 -13.44 44.68 -7.01
N VAL A 40 -13.18 45.95 -6.71
CA VAL A 40 -11.87 46.61 -6.87
C VAL A 40 -11.37 47.00 -5.48
N GLY A 41 -10.23 46.46 -5.05
CA GLY A 41 -9.64 46.81 -3.75
C GLY A 41 -10.49 46.46 -2.53
N GLY A 42 -11.34 45.44 -2.63
CA GLY A 42 -12.27 45.04 -1.56
C GLY A 42 -13.57 45.85 -1.50
N LYS A 43 -13.79 46.80 -2.42
CA LYS A 43 -15.02 47.58 -2.54
C LYS A 43 -15.78 47.17 -3.81
N GLU A 44 -17.09 46.97 -3.70
CA GLU A 44 -17.95 46.74 -4.85
C GLU A 44 -17.94 47.98 -5.77
N LEU A 45 -17.75 47.74 -7.07
CA LEU A 45 -17.70 48.79 -8.06
C LEU A 45 -19.11 49.27 -8.42
N ASP A 46 -19.38 50.56 -8.23
CA ASP A 46 -20.64 51.18 -8.66
C ASP A 46 -20.62 51.39 -10.18
N LEU A 47 -21.21 50.43 -10.90
CA LEU A 47 -21.27 50.45 -12.37
C LEU A 47 -22.12 51.61 -12.91
N ASN A 48 -23.13 52.09 -12.17
CA ASN A 48 -23.94 53.22 -12.59
C ASN A 48 -23.14 54.52 -12.51
N ALA A 49 -22.45 54.74 -11.38
CA ALA A 49 -21.58 55.90 -11.23
C ALA A 49 -20.45 55.91 -12.27
N LEU A 50 -19.88 54.74 -12.58
CA LEU A 50 -18.85 54.60 -13.59
C LEU A 50 -19.40 54.88 -15.01
N TYR A 51 -20.58 54.34 -15.33
CA TYR A 51 -21.26 54.61 -16.61
C TYR A 51 -21.51 56.10 -16.82
N VAL A 52 -22.18 56.77 -15.87
CA VAL A 52 -22.51 58.21 -15.95
C VAL A 52 -21.24 59.05 -16.10
N ARG A 53 -20.18 58.72 -15.36
CA ARG A 53 -18.94 59.48 -15.39
C ARG A 53 -18.21 59.34 -16.73
N VAL A 54 -18.07 58.13 -17.27
CA VAL A 54 -17.42 57.90 -18.57
C VAL A 54 -18.24 58.51 -19.72
N VAL A 55 -19.56 58.38 -19.67
CA VAL A 55 -20.45 59.03 -20.65
C VAL A 55 -20.33 60.56 -20.58
N SER A 56 -20.25 61.15 -19.39
CA SER A 56 -20.06 62.61 -19.23
C SER A 56 -18.73 63.11 -19.81
N LEU A 57 -17.72 62.24 -19.91
CA LEU A 57 -16.42 62.53 -20.52
C LEU A 57 -16.38 62.23 -22.03
N GLY A 58 -17.53 61.90 -22.62
CA GLY A 58 -17.69 61.66 -24.05
C GLY A 58 -17.47 60.21 -24.49
N GLY A 59 -17.50 59.28 -23.54
CA GLY A 59 -17.58 57.83 -23.76
C GLY A 59 -16.26 57.08 -23.74
N PHE A 60 -16.33 55.75 -23.78
CA PHE A 60 -15.16 54.86 -23.57
C PHE A 60 -13.96 55.19 -24.47
N ALA A 61 -14.22 55.46 -25.77
CA ALA A 61 -13.18 55.76 -26.75
C ALA A 61 -12.41 57.04 -26.38
N LYS A 62 -13.11 58.14 -26.08
CA LYS A 62 -12.48 59.42 -25.74
C LYS A 62 -11.71 59.38 -24.42
N VAL A 63 -12.24 58.68 -23.42
CA VAL A 63 -11.57 58.51 -22.11
C VAL A 63 -10.29 57.65 -22.26
N SER A 64 -10.34 56.63 -23.13
CA SER A 64 -9.18 55.78 -23.43
C SER A 64 -8.11 56.50 -24.24
N ASP A 65 -8.47 57.27 -25.25
CA ASP A 65 -7.52 58.02 -26.09
C ASP A 65 -6.78 59.09 -25.29
N LYS A 66 -7.44 59.69 -24.29
CA LYS A 66 -6.85 60.70 -23.40
C LYS A 66 -6.19 60.13 -22.15
N ASN A 67 -6.15 58.80 -21.99
CA ASN A 67 -5.61 58.11 -20.80
C ASN A 67 -6.17 58.62 -19.44
N GLN A 68 -7.44 59.05 -19.41
CA GLN A 68 -8.06 59.65 -18.22
C GLN A 68 -8.55 58.62 -17.18
N TRP A 69 -8.23 57.33 -17.39
CA TRP A 69 -8.58 56.25 -16.46
C TRP A 69 -7.92 56.38 -15.09
N SER A 70 -6.74 57.02 -15.01
CA SER A 70 -6.06 57.29 -13.73
C SER A 70 -6.80 58.34 -12.91
N GLU A 71 -7.24 59.43 -13.52
CA GLU A 71 -8.07 60.47 -12.88
C GLU A 71 -9.41 59.90 -12.41
N LEU A 72 -10.03 59.04 -13.23
CA LEU A 72 -11.23 58.31 -12.85
C LEU A 72 -11.00 57.36 -11.68
N ALA A 73 -9.83 56.73 -11.57
CA ALA A 73 -9.54 55.87 -10.43
C ALA A 73 -9.41 56.64 -9.11
N GLU A 74 -8.90 57.87 -9.16
CA GLU A 74 -8.81 58.77 -8.00
C GLU A 74 -10.19 59.20 -7.50
N ASP A 75 -11.12 59.52 -8.41
CA ASP A 75 -12.51 59.88 -8.09
C ASP A 75 -13.25 58.78 -7.28
N PHE A 76 -12.91 57.51 -7.49
CA PHE A 76 -13.53 56.37 -6.82
C PHE A 76 -12.92 56.03 -5.44
N ASN A 77 -11.85 56.75 -5.04
CA ASN A 77 -11.16 56.63 -3.76
C ASN A 77 -10.81 55.18 -3.38
N PHE A 78 -10.16 54.44 -4.28
CA PHE A 78 -9.68 53.09 -3.97
C PHE A 78 -8.53 53.11 -2.94
N PRO A 79 -8.40 52.09 -2.08
CA PRO A 79 -7.30 52.03 -1.11
C PRO A 79 -5.93 52.02 -1.81
N ARG A 80 -4.92 52.64 -1.19
CA ARG A 80 -3.57 52.88 -1.74
C ARG A 80 -2.80 51.61 -2.15
N ASN A 81 -3.30 50.44 -1.79
CA ASN A 81 -2.78 49.13 -2.20
C ASN A 81 -3.22 48.70 -3.62
N CYS A 82 -4.07 49.48 -4.30
CA CYS A 82 -4.59 49.18 -5.64
C CYS A 82 -3.81 49.93 -6.73
N SER A 83 -2.54 49.58 -6.94
CA SER A 83 -1.69 50.19 -7.99
C SER A 83 -2.25 50.03 -9.42
N ASN A 84 -3.10 49.02 -9.66
CA ASN A 84 -3.70 48.73 -10.97
C ASN A 84 -5.18 49.18 -11.09
N ALA A 85 -5.66 50.09 -10.23
CA ALA A 85 -7.07 50.49 -10.19
C ALA A 85 -7.59 51.07 -11.53
N ALA A 86 -6.80 51.92 -12.19
CA ALA A 86 -7.15 52.52 -13.48
C ALA A 86 -7.33 51.46 -14.59
N PHE A 87 -6.44 50.47 -14.62
CA PHE A 87 -6.53 49.34 -15.57
C PHE A 87 -7.76 48.47 -15.28
N ALA A 88 -8.02 48.17 -14.00
CA ALA A 88 -9.18 47.41 -13.58
C ALA A 88 -10.50 48.12 -13.96
N LEU A 89 -10.62 49.43 -13.74
CA LEU A 89 -11.77 50.23 -14.16
C LEU A 89 -12.00 50.14 -15.67
N LYS A 90 -10.93 50.34 -16.46
CA LYS A 90 -11.00 50.23 -17.93
C LYS A 90 -11.49 48.86 -18.37
N GLN A 91 -10.97 47.79 -17.75
CA GLN A 91 -11.33 46.41 -18.08
C GLN A 91 -12.77 46.07 -17.69
N TYR A 92 -13.23 46.54 -16.53
CA TYR A 92 -14.62 46.34 -16.11
C TYR A 92 -15.60 47.16 -16.95
N TYR A 93 -15.23 48.37 -17.35
CA TYR A 93 -16.06 49.16 -18.27
C TYR A 93 -16.22 48.46 -19.62
N LEU A 94 -15.11 48.00 -20.21
CA LEU A 94 -15.13 47.27 -21.48
C LEU A 94 -16.02 46.03 -21.41
N ARG A 95 -15.94 45.29 -20.30
CA ARG A 95 -16.66 44.03 -20.12
C ARG A 95 -18.17 44.19 -19.90
N TYR A 96 -18.58 45.19 -19.11
CA TYR A 96 -19.96 45.31 -18.63
C TYR A 96 -20.73 46.51 -19.21
N LEU A 97 -20.06 47.56 -19.65
CA LEU A 97 -20.71 48.84 -19.97
C LEU A 97 -20.52 49.28 -21.42
N GLU A 98 -19.45 48.88 -22.12
CA GLU A 98 -19.20 49.32 -23.50
C GLU A 98 -20.33 48.94 -24.46
N LYS A 99 -20.79 47.69 -24.43
CA LYS A 99 -21.90 47.23 -25.29
C LYS A 99 -23.21 47.92 -24.95
N TYR A 100 -23.43 48.20 -23.68
CA TYR A 100 -24.59 48.93 -23.20
C TYR A 100 -24.55 50.40 -23.64
N GLU A 101 -23.38 51.04 -23.55
CA GLU A 101 -23.13 52.41 -23.99
C GLU A 101 -23.37 52.59 -25.50
N LYS A 102 -22.85 51.70 -26.34
CA LYS A 102 -23.04 51.78 -27.80
C LYS A 102 -24.53 51.76 -28.20
N VAL A 103 -25.31 50.91 -27.54
CA VAL A 103 -26.74 50.75 -27.83
C VAL A 103 -27.58 51.88 -27.21
N HIS A 104 -27.36 52.23 -25.94
CA HIS A 104 -28.22 53.19 -25.23
C HIS A 104 -27.78 54.65 -25.36
N HIS A 105 -26.51 54.94 -25.65
CA HIS A 105 -25.99 56.30 -25.74
C HIS A 105 -25.67 56.73 -27.18
N PHE A 106 -25.17 55.81 -28.02
CA PHE A 106 -24.83 56.12 -29.42
C PHE A 106 -25.87 55.61 -30.43
N GLY A 107 -26.82 54.76 -30.02
CA GLY A 107 -27.90 54.26 -30.88
C GLY A 107 -27.39 53.35 -32.01
N GLU A 108 -26.21 52.75 -31.84
CA GLU A 108 -25.63 51.83 -32.83
C GLU A 108 -26.29 50.44 -32.66
N ASP A 109 -26.91 49.94 -33.72
CA ASP A 109 -27.38 48.55 -33.78
C ASP A 109 -26.18 47.60 -33.85
N ASP A 110 -26.19 46.58 -32.99
CA ASP A 110 -25.10 45.63 -32.80
C ASP A 110 -24.98 44.75 -34.06
N GLU A 111 -23.88 44.85 -34.83
CA GLU A 111 -23.60 43.86 -35.87
C GLU A 111 -23.42 42.48 -35.20
N GLU A 112 -24.38 41.58 -35.43
CA GLU A 112 -24.33 40.18 -35.01
C GLU A 112 -23.09 39.51 -35.62
N ALA A 113 -22.10 39.22 -34.78
CA ALA A 113 -20.95 38.41 -35.18
C ALA A 113 -21.42 36.98 -35.55
N GLN A 114 -21.29 36.63 -36.82
CA GLN A 114 -21.63 35.30 -37.37
C GLN A 114 -20.86 34.17 -36.64
N PRO A 115 -21.53 33.04 -36.33
CA PRO A 115 -20.89 31.90 -35.68
C PRO A 115 -20.20 31.03 -36.73
N GLY A 116 -18.89 31.18 -36.93
CA GLY A 116 -18.20 30.28 -37.86
C GLY A 116 -16.71 30.46 -38.13
N ASN A 117 -16.03 31.46 -37.58
CA ASN A 117 -14.60 31.63 -37.91
C ASN A 117 -13.78 32.08 -36.69
N PRO A 118 -12.97 31.21 -36.06
CA PRO A 118 -12.08 31.60 -34.97
C PRO A 118 -10.81 32.23 -35.56
N LYS A 119 -10.96 33.41 -36.16
CA LYS A 119 -9.88 34.38 -36.28
C LYS A 119 -10.37 35.71 -35.73
N ALA A 120 -10.86 35.69 -34.51
CA ALA A 120 -10.94 36.89 -33.69
C ALA A 120 -9.66 36.92 -32.86
N SER A 121 -8.80 37.91 -33.10
CA SER A 121 -7.91 38.40 -32.06
C SER A 121 -8.78 38.68 -30.83
N LEU A 122 -8.78 37.76 -29.86
CA LEU A 122 -9.53 37.93 -28.63
C LEU A 122 -9.09 39.27 -28.03
N PRO A 123 -10.02 40.18 -27.69
CA PRO A 123 -9.66 41.40 -26.99
C PRO A 123 -8.82 41.02 -25.76
N VAL A 124 -7.78 41.80 -25.44
CA VAL A 124 -6.82 41.58 -24.35
C VAL A 124 -7.48 41.45 -22.94
N GLY A 125 -8.81 41.49 -22.83
CA GLY A 125 -9.61 41.23 -21.63
C GLY A 125 -10.50 39.98 -21.66
N ALA A 126 -10.44 39.14 -22.69
CA ALA A 126 -11.24 37.93 -22.83
C ALA A 126 -10.67 36.72 -22.06
N ILE A 127 -9.71 36.92 -21.16
CA ILE A 127 -9.20 35.84 -20.31
C ILE A 127 -10.28 35.50 -19.29
N PRO A 128 -10.90 34.31 -19.37
CA PRO A 128 -11.87 33.89 -18.39
C PRO A 128 -11.21 33.89 -17.01
N SER A 129 -11.83 34.53 -16.01
CA SER A 129 -11.36 34.53 -14.62
C SER A 129 -11.49 33.17 -13.93
N THR A 130 -11.87 32.15 -14.68
CA THR A 130 -12.02 30.76 -14.26
C THR A 130 -11.43 29.89 -15.34
N TYR A 131 -10.54 28.98 -14.96
CA TYR A 131 -9.89 28.06 -15.88
C TYR A 131 -10.93 27.18 -16.57
N ASN A 132 -10.91 27.13 -17.90
CA ASN A 132 -11.79 26.23 -18.64
C ASN A 132 -11.22 24.80 -18.54
N TYR A 133 -11.71 24.01 -17.59
CA TYR A 133 -11.28 22.61 -17.46
C TYR A 133 -11.71 21.75 -18.68
N GLN A 134 -12.76 22.14 -19.42
CA GLN A 134 -13.24 21.40 -20.58
C GLN A 134 -12.29 21.49 -21.78
N GLN A 135 -11.37 22.46 -21.82
CA GLN A 135 -10.38 22.56 -22.91
C GLN A 135 -9.38 21.38 -22.92
N HIS A 136 -9.28 20.64 -21.81
CA HIS A 136 -8.43 19.45 -21.68
C HIS A 136 -9.16 18.16 -22.02
N VAL A 137 -10.47 18.23 -22.31
CA VAL A 137 -11.27 17.07 -22.68
C VAL A 137 -11.12 16.86 -24.19
N VAL A 138 -10.19 15.99 -24.57
CA VAL A 138 -9.95 15.59 -25.96
C VAL A 138 -10.87 14.40 -26.28
N SER A 139 -11.64 14.49 -27.37
CA SER A 139 -12.52 13.39 -27.80
C SER A 139 -11.73 12.16 -28.26
N ASP A 140 -12.30 10.97 -28.08
CA ASP A 140 -11.64 9.71 -28.45
C ASP A 140 -11.23 9.66 -29.92
N TYR A 141 -12.07 10.20 -30.82
CA TYR A 141 -11.74 10.34 -32.23
C TYR A 141 -10.45 11.14 -32.45
N LEU A 142 -10.32 12.28 -31.75
CA LEU A 142 -9.16 13.14 -31.90
C LEU A 142 -7.92 12.48 -31.28
N ARG A 143 -8.06 11.81 -30.14
CA ARG A 143 -6.97 11.03 -29.51
C ARG A 143 -6.46 9.93 -30.44
N GLN A 144 -7.36 9.15 -31.04
CA GLN A 144 -7.00 8.10 -32.02
C GLN A 144 -6.27 8.70 -33.23
N SER A 145 -6.75 9.84 -33.76
CA SER A 145 -6.12 10.49 -34.91
C SER A 145 -4.68 10.96 -34.65
N TYR A 146 -4.34 11.21 -33.38
CA TYR A 146 -3.00 11.58 -32.93
C TYR A 146 -2.21 10.41 -32.30
N GLY A 147 -2.73 9.18 -32.34
CA GLY A 147 -2.08 8.01 -31.73
C GLY A 147 -2.03 8.02 -30.20
N LEU A 148 -2.89 8.81 -29.56
CA LEU A 148 -3.03 8.85 -28.10
C LEU A 148 -3.97 7.73 -27.64
N SER A 149 -3.68 7.14 -26.47
CA SER A 149 -4.54 6.12 -25.86
C SER A 149 -5.96 6.65 -25.68
N THR A 150 -6.99 5.88 -26.05
CA THR A 150 -8.39 6.17 -25.72
C THR A 150 -8.80 5.64 -24.35
N ASP A 151 -8.01 4.74 -23.78
CA ASP A 151 -8.24 4.21 -22.46
C ASP A 151 -7.73 5.22 -21.42
N PHE A 152 -8.66 5.83 -20.69
CA PHE A 152 -8.33 6.66 -19.54
C PHE A 152 -8.09 5.74 -18.35
N ALA A 153 -6.93 5.86 -17.72
CA ALA A 153 -6.67 5.19 -16.45
C ALA A 153 -7.79 5.55 -15.46
N GLN A 154 -8.54 4.56 -14.99
CA GLN A 154 -9.58 4.80 -14.01
C GLN A 154 -8.95 5.40 -12.74
N PRO A 155 -9.60 6.38 -12.11
CA PRO A 155 -9.14 6.91 -10.83
C PRO A 155 -9.11 5.76 -9.81
N CYS A 156 -7.92 5.32 -9.45
CA CYS A 156 -7.69 4.38 -8.36
C CYS A 156 -7.42 5.20 -7.09
N ASP A 157 -7.98 4.76 -5.96
CA ASP A 157 -7.76 5.40 -4.66
C ASP A 157 -6.27 5.43 -4.28
N TYR A 158 -5.48 4.52 -4.84
CA TYR A 158 -4.05 4.39 -4.60
C TYR A 158 -3.16 5.20 -5.56
N ASN A 159 -3.72 5.86 -6.57
CA ASN A 159 -2.94 6.62 -7.57
C ASN A 159 -1.98 7.64 -6.92
N LYS A 160 -2.41 8.30 -5.84
CA LYS A 160 -1.56 9.25 -5.10
C LYS A 160 -0.38 8.55 -4.42
N LEU A 161 -0.61 7.38 -3.82
CA LEU A 161 0.46 6.60 -3.18
C LEU A 161 1.49 6.14 -4.21
N VAL A 162 1.01 5.64 -5.36
CA VAL A 162 1.87 5.24 -6.47
C VAL A 162 2.71 6.42 -6.97
N LEU A 163 2.12 7.58 -7.17
CA LEU A 163 2.85 8.78 -7.60
C LEU A 163 3.86 9.26 -6.54
N SER A 164 3.50 9.25 -5.26
CA SER A 164 4.42 9.61 -4.17
C SER A 164 5.62 8.65 -4.11
N LEU A 165 5.39 7.33 -4.22
CA LEU A 165 6.46 6.33 -4.26
C LEU A 165 7.33 6.45 -5.53
N LEU A 166 6.71 6.71 -6.69
CA LEU A 166 7.41 6.92 -7.97
C LEU A 166 8.25 8.19 -7.98
N SER A 167 7.83 9.24 -7.27
CA SER A 167 8.55 10.52 -7.23
C SER A 167 9.96 10.39 -6.66
N GLY A 168 10.17 9.41 -5.78
CA GLY A 168 11.39 9.21 -5.01
C GLY A 168 11.67 10.27 -3.95
N LEU A 169 10.91 11.38 -3.89
CA LEU A 169 11.13 12.47 -2.95
C LEU A 169 11.04 11.94 -1.51
N PRO A 170 12.08 12.13 -0.65
CA PRO A 170 12.15 11.46 0.65
C PRO A 170 10.89 11.65 1.52
N ASN A 171 10.36 12.87 1.57
CA ASN A 171 9.15 13.19 2.36
C ASN A 171 7.89 12.52 1.78
N GLU A 172 7.76 12.44 0.46
CA GLU A 172 6.62 11.80 -0.21
C GLU A 172 6.69 10.27 -0.07
N VAL A 173 7.90 9.71 -0.17
CA VAL A 173 8.14 8.28 0.06
C VAL A 173 7.84 7.92 1.51
N ASP A 174 8.32 8.69 2.48
CA ASP A 174 8.03 8.47 3.90
C ASP A 174 6.52 8.57 4.18
N PHE A 175 5.87 9.58 3.64
CA PHE A 175 4.41 9.72 3.71
C PHE A 175 3.72 8.49 3.13
N ALA A 176 4.06 8.07 1.92
CA ALA A 176 3.42 6.94 1.25
C ALA A 176 3.62 5.63 2.01
N VAL A 177 4.84 5.32 2.45
CA VAL A 177 5.12 4.09 3.20
C VAL A 177 4.40 4.08 4.55
N ASN A 178 4.30 5.23 5.23
CA ASN A 178 3.53 5.35 6.47
C ASN A 178 2.03 5.12 6.24
N VAL A 179 1.47 5.66 5.16
CA VAL A 179 0.07 5.41 4.78
C VAL A 179 -0.13 3.93 4.41
N CYS A 180 0.78 3.31 3.66
CA CYS A 180 0.74 1.88 3.38
C CYS A 180 0.78 1.05 4.67
N THR A 181 1.58 1.45 5.67
CA THR A 181 1.62 0.78 6.98
C THR A 181 0.25 0.82 7.66
N LEU A 182 -0.40 1.99 7.68
CA LEU A 182 -1.74 2.14 8.26
C LEU A 182 -2.80 1.34 7.51
N LEU A 183 -2.79 1.38 6.18
CA LEU A 183 -3.75 0.67 5.33
C LEU A 183 -3.51 -0.85 5.29
N SER A 184 -2.31 -1.31 5.65
CA SER A 184 -2.01 -2.74 5.74
C SER A 184 -2.55 -3.40 7.01
N ASN A 185 -2.85 -2.62 8.05
CA ASN A 185 -3.27 -3.17 9.33
C ASN A 185 -4.73 -3.66 9.27
N GLU A 186 -5.06 -4.67 10.09
CA GLU A 186 -6.37 -5.33 10.11
C GLU A 186 -7.50 -4.33 10.39
N SER A 187 -8.19 -3.95 9.32
CA SER A 187 -9.33 -3.03 9.36
C SER A 187 -10.28 -3.37 8.22
N LYS A 188 -11.54 -2.93 8.31
CA LYS A 188 -12.54 -3.12 7.25
C LYS A 188 -12.16 -2.49 5.89
N HIS A 189 -11.07 -1.73 5.85
CA HIS A 189 -10.58 -1.02 4.68
C HIS A 189 -9.10 -1.34 4.41
N ALA A 190 -8.69 -2.59 4.65
CA ALA A 190 -7.37 -3.07 4.28
C ALA A 190 -7.08 -2.78 2.80
N MET A 191 -5.83 -2.44 2.50
CA MET A 191 -5.37 -2.17 1.13
C MET A 191 -5.61 -3.40 0.25
N GLN A 192 -6.23 -3.17 -0.91
CA GLN A 192 -6.55 -4.21 -1.88
C GLN A 192 -5.55 -4.12 -3.04
N LEU A 193 -4.65 -5.11 -3.13
CA LEU A 193 -3.55 -5.08 -4.11
C LEU A 193 -4.01 -5.38 -5.54
N ASP A 194 -5.21 -5.93 -5.71
CA ASP A 194 -5.84 -6.22 -7.00
C ASP A 194 -6.13 -4.94 -7.81
N LYS A 195 -6.48 -3.85 -7.12
CA LYS A 195 -6.75 -2.55 -7.74
C LYS A 195 -5.51 -1.89 -8.33
N ASP A 196 -4.34 -2.06 -7.71
CA ASP A 196 -3.08 -1.58 -8.25
C ASP A 196 -1.87 -2.41 -7.76
N PRO A 197 -1.50 -3.48 -8.48
CA PRO A 197 -0.40 -4.36 -8.07
C PRO A 197 0.97 -3.69 -8.13
N LYS A 198 1.10 -2.52 -8.78
CA LYS A 198 2.38 -1.78 -8.87
C LYS A 198 2.88 -1.32 -7.51
N LEU A 199 1.98 -1.17 -6.53
CA LEU A 199 2.35 -0.81 -5.16
C LEU A 199 3.38 -1.78 -4.57
N VAL A 200 3.23 -3.09 -4.80
CA VAL A 200 4.16 -4.09 -4.29
C VAL A 200 5.54 -3.88 -4.90
N THR A 201 5.62 -3.77 -6.23
CA THR A 201 6.89 -3.56 -6.94
C THR A 201 7.58 -2.27 -6.52
N LEU A 202 6.83 -1.19 -6.31
CA LEU A 202 7.37 0.09 -5.86
C LEU A 202 7.86 0.04 -4.41
N LEU A 203 7.11 -0.58 -3.50
CA LEU A 203 7.55 -0.78 -2.12
C LEU A 203 8.86 -1.58 -2.09
N LEU A 204 8.94 -2.68 -2.84
CA LEU A 204 10.13 -3.52 -2.92
C LEU A 204 11.33 -2.80 -3.54
N ALA A 205 11.11 -1.93 -4.52
CA ALA A 205 12.16 -1.10 -5.09
C ALA A 205 12.78 -0.14 -4.05
N HIS A 206 11.98 0.36 -3.11
CA HIS A 206 12.46 1.13 -1.95
C HIS A 206 13.13 0.29 -0.85
N ALA A 207 13.13 -1.04 -0.98
CA ALA A 207 13.97 -1.97 -0.22
C ALA A 207 15.18 -2.49 -1.03
N GLY A 208 15.38 -1.98 -2.25
CA GLY A 208 16.48 -2.39 -3.13
C GLY A 208 16.31 -3.76 -3.78
N VAL A 209 15.09 -4.28 -3.86
CA VAL A 209 14.76 -5.53 -4.58
C VAL A 209 13.95 -5.19 -5.82
N PHE A 210 14.49 -5.49 -6.99
CA PHE A 210 13.94 -5.08 -8.28
C PHE A 210 13.41 -6.27 -9.07
N ASP A 211 12.47 -5.99 -9.96
CA ASP A 211 11.97 -6.96 -10.93
C ASP A 211 12.96 -7.14 -12.10
N ASP A 212 12.97 -8.33 -12.71
CA ASP A 212 13.84 -8.63 -13.87
C ASP A 212 13.22 -8.14 -15.20
N SER A 213 12.16 -7.33 -15.14
CA SER A 213 11.40 -6.90 -16.32
C SER A 213 12.07 -5.73 -17.02
N LEU A 214 11.83 -5.60 -18.34
CA LEU A 214 12.28 -4.44 -19.10
C LEU A 214 11.61 -3.18 -18.55
N GLY A 215 12.41 -2.23 -18.06
CA GLY A 215 11.91 -1.04 -17.38
C GLY A 215 11.83 -1.18 -15.86
N SER A 216 12.59 -2.12 -15.28
CA SER A 216 12.74 -2.23 -13.82
C SER A 216 13.20 -0.92 -13.20
N PHE A 217 12.80 -0.70 -11.95
CA PHE A 217 13.21 0.49 -11.22
C PHE A 217 14.67 0.46 -10.75
N SER A 218 15.44 -0.55 -11.16
CA SER A 218 16.86 -0.75 -10.78
C SER A 218 17.74 0.44 -11.19
N ALA A 219 17.57 0.96 -12.42
CA ALA A 219 18.34 2.11 -12.88
C ALA A 219 18.09 3.36 -12.01
N VAL A 220 16.83 3.62 -11.69
CA VAL A 220 16.44 4.81 -10.92
C VAL A 220 16.78 4.62 -9.44
N PHE A 221 16.16 3.66 -8.76
CA PHE A 221 16.30 3.52 -7.30
C PHE A 221 17.58 2.81 -6.88
N GLY A 222 18.16 1.96 -7.73
CA GLY A 222 19.40 1.23 -7.45
C GLY A 222 20.67 2.02 -7.78
N MET A 223 20.67 2.83 -8.86
CA MET A 223 21.84 3.61 -9.28
C MET A 223 21.68 5.11 -8.97
N ASP A 224 20.72 5.79 -9.59
CA ASP A 224 20.64 7.27 -9.52
C ASP A 224 20.35 7.78 -8.10
N TRP A 225 19.43 7.12 -7.39
CA TRP A 225 19.02 7.52 -6.04
C TRP A 225 20.04 7.17 -4.97
N LYS A 226 20.89 6.16 -5.20
CA LYS A 226 21.99 5.80 -4.30
C LYS A 226 22.94 6.99 -4.11
N GLU A 227 23.30 7.68 -5.20
CA GLU A 227 24.15 8.88 -5.14
C GLU A 227 23.50 10.05 -4.38
N LYS A 228 22.18 10.19 -4.47
CA LYS A 228 21.45 11.33 -3.90
C LYS A 228 21.08 11.15 -2.44
N THR A 229 20.81 9.93 -2.00
CA THR A 229 20.35 9.63 -0.63
C THR A 229 21.43 9.05 0.25
N SER A 230 22.57 8.65 -0.33
CA SER A 230 23.63 7.90 0.35
C SER A 230 23.14 6.58 0.97
N ARG A 231 21.97 6.07 0.54
CA ARG A 231 21.40 4.79 1.00
C ARG A 231 21.87 3.67 0.09
N ASP A 232 22.41 2.61 0.67
CA ASP A 232 22.95 1.48 -0.10
C ASP A 232 22.30 0.16 0.32
N PHE A 233 21.13 -0.13 -0.26
CA PHE A 233 20.40 -1.37 0.01
C PHE A 233 21.15 -2.62 -0.46
N VAL A 234 21.95 -2.52 -1.54
CA VAL A 234 22.78 -3.65 -2.01
C VAL A 234 23.83 -4.01 -0.96
N ARG A 235 24.48 -2.99 -0.38
CA ARG A 235 25.42 -3.20 0.74
C ARG A 235 24.71 -3.77 1.96
N PHE A 236 23.55 -3.21 2.32
CA PHE A 236 22.74 -3.72 3.43
C PHE A 236 22.49 -5.22 3.28
N TRP A 237 21.94 -5.67 2.14
CA TRP A 237 21.63 -7.09 1.93
C TRP A 237 22.87 -7.99 1.97
N LYS A 238 24.01 -7.53 1.45
CA LYS A 238 25.29 -8.26 1.52
C LYS A 238 25.82 -8.40 2.95
N GLU A 239 25.61 -7.40 3.80
CA GLU A 239 26.02 -7.42 5.20
C GLU A 239 25.10 -8.28 6.08
N VAL A 240 23.79 -8.32 5.78
CA VAL A 240 22.80 -9.01 6.64
C VAL A 240 22.48 -10.45 6.22
N VAL A 241 22.67 -10.82 4.95
CA VAL A 241 22.49 -12.19 4.46
C VAL A 241 23.84 -12.88 4.45
N GLU A 242 24.01 -13.97 5.20
CA GLU A 242 25.28 -14.73 5.24
C GLU A 242 25.37 -15.79 4.13
N ASP A 243 24.21 -16.30 3.69
CA ASP A 243 24.12 -17.38 2.72
C ASP A 243 24.57 -16.95 1.32
N ALA A 244 25.59 -17.64 0.80
CA ALA A 244 26.17 -17.35 -0.50
C ALA A 244 25.20 -17.61 -1.67
N GLU A 245 24.35 -18.62 -1.57
CA GLU A 245 23.38 -18.94 -2.64
C GLU A 245 22.25 -17.91 -2.66
N VAL A 246 21.84 -17.42 -1.50
CA VAL A 246 20.78 -16.40 -1.38
C VAL A 246 21.28 -15.02 -1.80
N ARG A 247 22.56 -14.70 -1.60
CA ARG A 247 23.17 -13.44 -2.06
C ARG A 247 23.09 -13.25 -3.58
N GLU A 248 23.04 -14.32 -4.35
CA GLU A 248 22.84 -14.25 -5.81
C GLU A 248 21.47 -13.63 -6.18
N LEU A 249 20.49 -13.62 -5.27
CA LEU A 249 19.19 -12.95 -5.48
C LEU A 249 19.28 -11.43 -5.47
N ILE A 250 20.35 -10.86 -4.90
CA ILE A 250 20.55 -9.41 -4.77
C ILE A 250 20.88 -8.79 -6.15
N TRP A 251 21.25 -9.60 -7.16
CA TRP A 251 21.72 -9.11 -8.46
C TRP A 251 20.77 -9.46 -9.62
N ASP A 252 20.59 -8.48 -10.51
CA ASP A 252 19.93 -8.61 -11.81
C ASP A 252 21.01 -8.80 -12.90
N LYS A 253 20.93 -9.91 -13.64
CA LYS A 253 21.91 -10.28 -14.69
C LYS A 253 21.82 -9.41 -15.95
N SER A 254 21.03 -8.34 -15.96
CA SER A 254 20.75 -7.52 -17.14
C SER A 254 21.90 -6.59 -17.61
N SER A 255 23.05 -6.54 -16.92
CA SER A 255 24.24 -5.80 -17.40
C SER A 255 25.34 -6.73 -17.95
N PRO A 256 25.50 -6.88 -19.28
CA PRO A 256 26.52 -7.72 -19.90
C PRO A 256 27.88 -7.02 -20.02
N ALA A 257 28.36 -6.35 -18.96
CA ALA A 257 29.63 -5.65 -18.99
C ALA A 257 30.34 -5.61 -17.62
N GLN A 258 30.68 -6.78 -17.08
CA GLN A 258 31.89 -6.95 -16.24
C GLN A 258 32.19 -8.45 -16.04
N ASP A 259 32.30 -9.19 -17.15
CA ASP A 259 33.13 -10.40 -17.12
C ASP A 259 34.57 -9.95 -16.90
N GLY A 260 35.13 -10.27 -15.73
CA GLY A 260 36.58 -10.22 -15.51
C GLY A 260 37.10 -9.27 -14.42
N MET A 261 36.28 -8.67 -13.56
CA MET A 261 36.78 -8.08 -12.32
C MET A 261 36.03 -8.68 -11.14
N SER A 262 36.72 -9.62 -10.49
CA SER A 262 36.51 -10.16 -9.15
C SER A 262 35.24 -9.73 -8.42
N CYS A 263 34.55 -10.72 -7.86
CA CYS A 263 34.09 -10.72 -6.48
C CYS A 263 35.02 -9.82 -5.63
N GLU A 264 34.73 -8.52 -5.57
CA GLU A 264 35.42 -7.65 -4.65
C GLU A 264 34.86 -8.04 -3.29
N ARG A 265 35.58 -8.96 -2.68
CA ARG A 265 35.71 -9.05 -1.25
C ARG A 265 36.30 -7.70 -0.81
N TRP A 266 35.47 -6.65 -0.76
CA TRP A 266 35.88 -5.35 -0.25
C TRP A 266 36.45 -5.61 1.15
N PRO A 267 37.73 -5.28 1.40
CA PRO A 267 38.32 -5.55 2.70
C PRO A 267 37.56 -4.71 3.72
N SER A 268 36.92 -5.37 4.68
CA SER A 268 36.23 -4.80 5.85
C SER A 268 37.12 -3.91 6.73
N LEU A 269 38.36 -3.64 6.32
CA LEU A 269 39.38 -2.89 7.04
C LEU A 269 39.18 -1.37 7.00
N PHE A 270 38.55 -0.82 5.95
CA PHE A 270 38.45 0.64 5.75
C PHE A 270 37.02 1.18 5.69
N HIS A 271 36.02 0.34 5.97
CA HIS A 271 34.64 0.79 6.10
C HIS A 271 34.19 0.64 7.55
N PRO A 272 33.60 1.70 8.14
CA PRO A 272 33.03 1.58 9.47
C PRO A 272 32.00 0.43 9.46
N PRO A 273 31.99 -0.43 10.50
CA PRO A 273 30.93 -1.41 10.66
C PRO A 273 29.58 -0.69 10.72
N ARG A 274 28.53 -1.36 10.24
CA ARG A 274 27.15 -0.86 10.34
C ARG A 274 26.88 -0.43 11.78
N ASN A 275 26.23 0.71 11.98
CA ASN A 275 25.81 1.18 13.30
C ASN A 275 24.40 0.63 13.58
N PRO A 276 24.25 -0.53 14.25
CA PRO A 276 22.95 -1.07 14.57
C PRO A 276 22.19 -0.08 15.47
N GLY A 277 20.94 0.21 15.13
CA GLY A 277 20.08 1.07 15.93
C GLY A 277 19.26 2.04 15.09
N ILE A 278 18.85 3.15 15.70
CA ILE A 278 17.96 4.15 15.10
C ILE A 278 18.61 4.87 13.89
N SER A 279 19.95 4.82 13.78
CA SER A 279 20.72 5.39 12.67
C SER A 279 20.71 4.53 11.40
N ASP A 280 20.21 3.30 11.47
CA ASP A 280 20.18 2.38 10.34
C ASP A 280 18.91 2.56 9.52
N MET A 281 18.96 3.55 8.62
CA MET A 281 17.82 3.96 7.80
C MET A 281 17.41 2.87 6.81
N GLU A 282 18.36 2.10 6.29
CA GLU A 282 18.13 0.97 5.40
C GLU A 282 17.37 -0.15 6.13
N ALA A 283 17.84 -0.56 7.30
CA ALA A 283 17.17 -1.59 8.10
C ALA A 283 15.76 -1.17 8.50
N GLN A 284 15.57 0.10 8.89
CA GLN A 284 14.25 0.62 9.23
C GLN A 284 13.29 0.58 8.04
N ARG A 285 13.75 1.02 6.86
CA ARG A 285 12.95 1.00 5.63
C ARG A 285 12.54 -0.42 5.26
N VAL A 286 13.51 -1.33 5.22
CA VAL A 286 13.29 -2.75 4.89
C VAL A 286 12.35 -3.39 5.89
N LEU A 287 12.52 -3.13 7.19
CA LEU A 287 11.64 -3.62 8.24
C LEU A 287 10.20 -3.12 8.07
N GLN A 288 10.02 -1.83 7.78
CA GLN A 288 8.69 -1.25 7.58
C GLN A 288 7.98 -1.87 6.37
N ILE A 289 8.70 -2.07 5.26
CA ILE A 289 8.15 -2.75 4.06
C ILE A 289 7.81 -4.21 4.38
N ALA A 290 8.66 -4.93 5.11
CA ALA A 290 8.37 -6.29 5.54
C ALA A 290 7.11 -6.38 6.42
N VAL A 291 6.91 -5.44 7.34
CA VAL A 291 5.67 -5.36 8.16
C VAL A 291 4.44 -5.14 7.29
N ILE A 292 4.51 -4.23 6.31
CA ILE A 292 3.41 -3.98 5.38
C ILE A 292 3.03 -5.27 4.65
N LEU A 293 4.01 -5.95 4.03
CA LEU A 293 3.77 -7.18 3.27
C LEU A 293 3.26 -8.31 4.17
N ARG A 294 3.81 -8.45 5.38
CA ARG A 294 3.33 -9.41 6.37
C ARG A 294 1.87 -9.17 6.69
N ASN A 295 1.46 -7.94 6.99
CA ASN A 295 0.08 -7.66 7.34
C ASN A 295 -0.88 -7.89 6.16
N LEU A 296 -0.47 -7.48 4.95
CA LEU A 296 -1.27 -7.74 3.73
C LEU A 296 -1.42 -9.23 3.42
N SER A 297 -0.47 -10.08 3.85
CA SER A 297 -0.55 -11.54 3.66
C SER A 297 -1.59 -12.24 4.53
N PHE A 298 -2.19 -11.57 5.52
CA PHE A 298 -3.32 -12.13 6.28
C PHE A 298 -4.65 -11.98 5.54
N GLU A 299 -4.70 -11.14 4.51
CA GLU A 299 -5.91 -10.92 3.72
C GLU A 299 -5.95 -11.88 2.53
N GLU A 300 -6.92 -12.81 2.51
CA GLU A 300 -7.04 -13.85 1.47
C GLU A 300 -7.02 -13.29 0.03
N ALA A 301 -7.59 -12.09 -0.17
CA ALA A 301 -7.62 -11.42 -1.47
C ALA A 301 -6.23 -11.02 -1.99
N ASN A 302 -5.28 -10.76 -1.09
CA ASN A 302 -3.94 -10.29 -1.42
C ASN A 302 -2.93 -11.45 -1.55
N VAL A 303 -3.16 -12.57 -0.85
CA VAL A 303 -2.22 -13.71 -0.79
C VAL A 303 -1.83 -14.20 -2.18
N LYS A 304 -2.79 -14.39 -3.09
CA LYS A 304 -2.55 -14.85 -4.47
C LYS A 304 -1.64 -13.91 -5.26
N LEU A 305 -1.82 -12.60 -5.10
CA LEU A 305 -1.02 -11.59 -5.79
C LEU A 305 0.40 -11.52 -5.24
N LEU A 306 0.56 -11.68 -3.93
CA LEU A 306 1.87 -11.75 -3.28
C LEU A 306 2.62 -13.02 -3.70
N ALA A 307 1.94 -14.17 -3.71
CA ALA A 307 2.51 -15.44 -4.14
C ALA A 307 2.92 -15.44 -5.62
N ALA A 308 2.16 -14.79 -6.49
CA ALA A 308 2.49 -14.67 -7.91
C ALA A 308 3.64 -13.69 -8.21
N ASN A 309 3.95 -12.78 -7.28
CA ASN A 309 4.97 -11.76 -7.50
C ASN A 309 6.38 -12.29 -7.18
N ARG A 310 7.15 -12.62 -8.22
CA ARG A 310 8.53 -13.13 -8.10
C ARG A 310 9.46 -12.20 -7.32
N THR A 311 9.33 -10.88 -7.48
CA THR A 311 10.13 -9.89 -6.74
C THR A 311 9.81 -9.93 -5.24
N CYS A 312 8.53 -10.12 -4.89
CA CYS A 312 8.10 -10.31 -3.51
C CYS A 312 8.71 -11.57 -2.93
N LEU A 313 8.66 -12.70 -3.64
CA LEU A 313 9.29 -13.94 -3.19
C LEU A 313 10.80 -13.80 -2.99
N ARG A 314 11.51 -13.12 -3.91
CA ARG A 314 12.96 -12.83 -3.75
C ARG A 314 13.23 -12.03 -2.48
N PHE A 315 12.44 -10.98 -2.22
CA PHE A 315 12.54 -10.19 -0.99
C PHE A 315 12.30 -11.04 0.26
N LEU A 316 11.25 -11.86 0.26
CA LEU A 316 10.93 -12.71 1.40
C LEU A 316 12.02 -13.76 1.69
N LEU A 317 12.64 -14.33 0.66
CA LEU A 317 13.79 -15.22 0.81
C LEU A 317 15.01 -14.48 1.39
N LEU A 318 15.27 -13.26 0.94
CA LEU A 318 16.32 -12.42 1.52
C LEU A 318 16.05 -12.12 3.01
N CYS A 319 14.79 -11.85 3.37
CA CYS A 319 14.38 -11.69 4.76
C CYS A 319 14.59 -12.97 5.58
N ALA A 320 14.17 -14.13 5.07
CA ALA A 320 14.27 -15.43 5.75
C ALA A 320 15.72 -15.85 6.07
N HIS A 321 16.69 -15.43 5.26
CA HIS A 321 18.13 -15.70 5.49
C HIS A 321 18.89 -14.52 6.09
N CYS A 322 18.18 -13.52 6.60
CA CYS A 322 18.77 -12.37 7.26
C CYS A 322 19.24 -12.71 8.68
N ASN A 323 20.36 -12.12 9.11
CA ASN A 323 20.86 -12.19 10.49
C ASN A 323 20.05 -11.34 11.48
N LEU A 324 19.18 -10.43 10.99
CA LEU A 324 18.25 -9.65 11.81
C LEU A 324 17.03 -10.49 12.16
N ILE A 325 16.90 -10.85 13.44
CA ILE A 325 15.86 -11.75 13.95
C ILE A 325 14.45 -11.26 13.58
N SER A 326 14.17 -9.96 13.77
CA SER A 326 12.85 -9.39 13.47
C SER A 326 12.50 -9.48 11.98
N LEU A 327 13.46 -9.20 11.10
CA LEU A 327 13.25 -9.28 9.66
C LEU A 327 13.09 -10.73 9.21
N ARG A 328 13.88 -11.64 9.79
CA ARG A 328 13.79 -13.07 9.55
C ARG A 328 12.43 -13.62 9.94
N GLN A 329 11.92 -13.26 11.11
CA GLN A 329 10.60 -13.67 11.56
C GLN A 329 9.50 -13.16 10.62
N LEU A 330 9.52 -11.88 10.26
CA LEU A 330 8.56 -11.32 9.30
C LEU A 330 8.61 -12.02 7.93
N GLY A 331 9.82 -12.32 7.44
CA GLY A 331 10.01 -13.05 6.18
C GLY A 331 9.40 -14.44 6.22
N LEU A 332 9.65 -15.20 7.29
CA LEU A 332 9.13 -16.56 7.47
C LEU A 332 7.62 -16.57 7.71
N ASP A 333 7.09 -15.66 8.53
CA ASP A 333 5.65 -15.52 8.77
C ASP A 333 4.91 -15.24 7.44
N THR A 334 5.43 -14.29 6.66
CA THR A 334 4.83 -13.92 5.37
C THR A 334 4.94 -15.06 4.36
N LEU A 335 6.10 -15.74 4.28
CA LEU A 335 6.26 -16.93 3.44
C LEU A 335 5.29 -18.04 3.82
N GLY A 336 5.10 -18.29 5.11
CA GLY A 336 4.13 -19.26 5.61
C GLY A 336 2.71 -18.95 5.15
N ASN A 337 2.30 -17.68 5.24
CA ASN A 337 0.97 -17.25 4.80
C ASN A 337 0.75 -17.38 3.29
N VAL A 338 1.77 -17.09 2.47
CA VAL A 338 1.65 -17.18 1.00
C VAL A 338 1.93 -18.57 0.44
N ALA A 339 2.47 -19.49 1.26
CA ALA A 339 2.91 -20.81 0.82
C ALA A 339 1.79 -21.64 0.17
N ALA A 340 0.55 -21.51 0.66
CA ALA A 340 -0.59 -22.27 0.13
C ALA A 340 -0.96 -21.88 -1.31
N GLU A 341 -0.65 -20.65 -1.73
CA GLU A 341 -0.95 -20.15 -3.08
C GLU A 341 0.32 -20.08 -3.95
N LEU A 342 1.46 -20.54 -3.42
CA LEU A 342 2.75 -20.50 -4.09
C LEU A 342 2.84 -21.59 -5.15
N GLN A 343 2.78 -21.18 -6.41
CA GLN A 343 3.05 -22.06 -7.55
C GLN A 343 4.54 -22.02 -7.86
N LEU A 344 5.23 -23.12 -7.60
CA LEU A 344 6.66 -23.23 -7.93
C LEU A 344 6.85 -23.36 -9.44
N ASP A 345 7.70 -22.50 -9.99
CA ASP A 345 8.21 -22.65 -11.35
C ASP A 345 8.98 -23.99 -11.47
N PRO A 346 9.10 -24.58 -12.67
CA PRO A 346 9.90 -25.79 -12.90
C PRO A 346 11.32 -25.70 -12.30
N VAL A 347 11.92 -26.86 -11.99
CA VAL A 347 13.19 -26.98 -11.24
C VAL A 347 14.31 -26.08 -11.79
N ASP A 348 14.35 -25.82 -13.10
CA ASP A 348 15.36 -24.99 -13.74
C ASP A 348 15.43 -23.53 -13.22
N PHE A 349 14.40 -23.06 -12.50
CA PHE A 349 14.37 -21.71 -11.93
C PHE A 349 15.06 -21.66 -10.55
N ARG A 350 16.08 -20.79 -10.43
CA ARG A 350 16.84 -20.60 -9.18
C ARG A 350 16.00 -20.21 -7.97
N THR A 351 14.93 -19.45 -8.15
CA THR A 351 14.02 -19.07 -7.05
C THR A 351 13.40 -20.32 -6.41
N THR A 352 13.00 -21.30 -7.23
CA THR A 352 12.49 -22.60 -6.77
C THR A 352 13.54 -23.36 -5.97
N HIS A 353 14.78 -23.44 -6.47
CA HIS A 353 15.91 -24.04 -5.72
C HIS A 353 16.13 -23.37 -4.36
N LEU A 354 16.09 -22.03 -4.31
CA LEU A 354 16.31 -21.27 -3.08
C LEU A 354 15.13 -21.38 -2.11
N ILE A 355 13.91 -21.51 -2.61
CA ILE A 355 12.75 -21.87 -1.77
C ILE A 355 13.01 -23.23 -1.14
N PHE A 356 13.44 -24.24 -1.90
CA PHE A 356 13.82 -25.54 -1.33
C PHE A 356 14.97 -25.47 -0.36
N HIS A 357 16.02 -24.70 -0.64
CA HIS A 357 17.13 -24.48 0.29
C HIS A 357 16.69 -23.81 1.59
N THR A 358 15.82 -22.81 1.49
CA THR A 358 15.15 -22.19 2.65
C THR A 358 14.32 -23.24 3.38
N ILE A 359 13.60 -24.09 2.65
CA ILE A 359 12.82 -25.20 3.19
C ILE A 359 13.74 -26.21 3.92
N THR A 360 14.88 -26.61 3.39
CA THR A 360 15.76 -27.52 4.12
C THR A 360 16.34 -26.82 5.37
N LYS A 361 16.76 -25.56 5.25
CA LYS A 361 17.35 -24.82 6.37
C LYS A 361 16.42 -24.54 7.53
N CYS A 362 15.18 -24.11 7.29
CA CYS A 362 14.25 -23.97 8.41
C CYS A 362 13.56 -25.29 8.81
N LEU A 363 13.77 -26.44 8.14
CA LEU A 363 13.41 -27.76 8.71
C LEU A 363 14.46 -28.16 9.74
N MET A 364 15.72 -27.82 9.47
CA MET A 364 16.84 -27.91 10.43
C MET A 364 16.74 -26.86 11.55
N SER A 365 15.83 -25.90 11.45
CA SER A 365 15.53 -24.91 12.49
C SER A 365 14.11 -25.13 13.03
N ARG A 366 13.82 -24.81 14.28
CA ARG A 366 12.72 -25.40 15.05
C ARG A 366 11.23 -25.09 14.68
N ASP A 367 10.82 -24.50 13.54
CA ASP A 367 9.42 -24.05 13.33
C ASP A 367 8.88 -24.16 11.88
N ARG A 368 7.72 -24.83 11.59
CA ARG A 368 7.11 -24.99 10.21
C ARG A 368 5.65 -25.43 9.97
N LYS A 369 5.14 -25.10 8.75
CA LYS A 369 4.18 -25.84 7.84
C LYS A 369 4.29 -25.44 6.33
N ALA A 370 3.94 -26.31 5.37
CA ALA A 370 3.51 -26.02 3.96
C ALA A 370 3.00 -27.29 3.21
N ASP A 371 2.04 -27.16 2.27
CA ASP A 371 1.14 -28.28 1.90
C ASP A 371 0.85 -28.62 0.40
N ASP A 372 1.50 -28.02 -0.62
CA ASP A 372 1.05 -28.30 -2.02
C ASP A 372 2.13 -28.50 -3.10
N ASN A 373 3.37 -28.85 -2.72
CA ASN A 373 4.49 -29.00 -3.67
C ASN A 373 5.03 -30.45 -3.80
N GLY A 374 4.11 -31.42 -3.81
CA GLY A 374 4.40 -32.83 -3.54
C GLY A 374 5.58 -33.47 -4.28
N VAL A 375 5.66 -33.30 -5.60
CA VAL A 375 6.69 -33.95 -6.43
C VAL A 375 8.08 -33.39 -6.16
N LEU A 376 8.19 -32.07 -6.01
CA LEU A 376 9.46 -31.37 -5.79
C LEU A 376 9.96 -31.54 -4.34
N ILE A 377 9.04 -31.59 -3.38
CA ILE A 377 9.36 -31.89 -1.97
C ILE A 377 10.00 -33.29 -1.84
N CYS A 378 9.48 -34.30 -2.56
CA CYS A 378 10.00 -35.67 -2.50
C CYS A 378 11.48 -35.77 -2.92
N GLU A 379 11.88 -34.95 -3.90
CA GLU A 379 13.23 -34.95 -4.47
C GLU A 379 14.25 -34.23 -3.59
N TYR A 380 13.86 -33.10 -2.97
CA TYR A 380 14.81 -32.20 -2.29
C TYR A 380 14.83 -32.29 -0.76
N VAL A 381 13.82 -32.87 -0.10
CA VAL A 381 13.87 -33.10 1.35
C VAL A 381 14.79 -34.29 1.63
N ASP A 382 15.89 -34.00 2.31
CA ASP A 382 16.91 -34.98 2.69
C ASP A 382 16.47 -35.86 3.87
N GLN A 383 17.13 -37.01 4.04
CA GLN A 383 16.80 -37.98 5.09
C GLN A 383 16.92 -37.36 6.50
N GLU A 384 17.84 -36.41 6.68
CA GLU A 384 18.06 -35.73 7.96
C GLU A 384 16.87 -34.84 8.35
N SER A 385 16.21 -34.19 7.38
CA SER A 385 15.00 -33.40 7.65
C SER A 385 13.87 -34.25 8.24
N TYR A 386 13.67 -35.48 7.75
CA TYR A 386 12.69 -36.41 8.32
C TYR A 386 13.07 -36.83 9.74
N ARG A 387 14.37 -37.01 10.01
CA ARG A 387 14.86 -37.34 11.35
C ARG A 387 14.57 -36.22 12.34
N GLU A 388 14.81 -34.97 11.97
CA GLU A 388 14.55 -33.80 12.81
C GLU A 388 13.05 -33.64 13.10
N VAL A 389 12.17 -33.74 12.09
CA VAL A 389 10.71 -33.67 12.31
C VAL A 389 10.24 -34.78 13.26
N MET A 390 10.79 -35.99 13.14
CA MET A 390 10.49 -37.10 14.07
C MET A 390 11.01 -36.83 15.50
N MET A 391 12.13 -36.12 15.65
CA MET A 391 12.64 -35.72 16.97
C MET A 391 11.74 -34.68 17.64
N LEU A 392 11.07 -33.80 16.88
CA LEU A 392 10.11 -32.83 17.43
C LEU A 392 8.92 -33.51 18.12
N LEU A 393 8.52 -34.70 17.67
CA LEU A 393 7.46 -35.50 18.31
C LEU A 393 7.80 -35.97 19.73
N THR A 394 9.06 -35.89 20.14
CA THR A 394 9.49 -36.24 21.50
C THR A 394 9.36 -35.08 22.49
N LEU A 395 9.05 -33.87 21.99
CA LEU A 395 8.93 -32.67 22.82
C LEU A 395 7.54 -32.57 23.45
N PRO A 396 7.42 -32.15 24.73
CA PRO A 396 6.15 -32.01 25.42
C PRO A 396 5.46 -30.68 25.10
N ASP A 397 5.36 -30.32 23.82
CA ASP A 397 4.64 -29.12 23.34
C ASP A 397 3.54 -29.56 22.36
N LEU A 398 2.28 -29.35 22.74
CA LEU A 398 1.14 -29.83 21.96
C LEU A 398 1.02 -29.14 20.59
N MET A 399 1.33 -27.85 20.49
CA MET A 399 1.23 -27.12 19.23
C MET A 399 2.30 -27.58 18.25
N LEU A 400 3.53 -27.76 18.76
CA LEU A 400 4.64 -28.28 17.96
C LEU A 400 4.42 -29.73 17.55
N LEU A 401 3.87 -30.56 18.43
CA LEU A 401 3.53 -31.95 18.15
C LEU A 401 2.43 -32.05 17.08
N MET A 402 1.37 -31.26 17.19
CA MET A 402 0.30 -31.21 16.18
C MET A 402 0.84 -30.75 14.82
N ALA A 403 1.63 -29.68 14.79
CA ALA A 403 2.25 -29.19 13.55
C ALA A 403 3.19 -30.22 12.93
N SER A 404 4.00 -30.91 13.74
CA SER A 404 4.93 -31.95 13.27
C SER A 404 4.20 -33.17 12.72
N LEU A 405 3.13 -33.62 13.39
CA LEU A 405 2.27 -34.70 12.89
C LEU A 405 1.57 -34.31 11.60
N GLU A 406 1.10 -33.07 11.48
CA GLU A 406 0.48 -32.56 10.26
C GLU A 406 1.50 -32.57 9.11
N VAL A 407 2.71 -32.03 9.31
CA VAL A 407 3.78 -32.11 8.29
C VAL A 407 4.06 -33.55 7.87
N LEU A 408 4.18 -34.49 8.82
CA LEU A 408 4.42 -35.91 8.51
C LEU A 408 3.26 -36.55 7.75
N TYR A 409 2.01 -36.22 8.12
CA TYR A 409 0.81 -36.69 7.45
C TYR A 409 0.77 -36.21 5.99
N LEU A 410 1.01 -34.92 5.79
CA LEU A 410 1.02 -34.29 4.48
C LEU A 410 2.15 -34.83 3.60
N LEU A 411 3.34 -35.01 4.16
CA LEU A 411 4.45 -35.68 3.47
C LEU A 411 4.12 -37.14 3.10
N ALA A 412 3.46 -37.88 3.97
CA ALA A 412 3.06 -39.26 3.70
C ALA A 412 2.01 -39.35 2.58
N GLN A 413 1.14 -38.35 2.41
CA GLN A 413 0.18 -38.30 1.30
C GLN A 413 0.85 -38.16 -0.07
N LEU A 414 2.10 -37.68 -0.15
CA LEU A 414 2.81 -37.47 -1.41
C LEU A 414 3.26 -38.77 -2.09
N GLY A 415 3.25 -39.91 -1.39
CA GLY A 415 3.48 -41.24 -1.97
C GLY A 415 4.54 -42.10 -1.26
N GLU A 416 5.06 -43.09 -1.99
CA GLU A 416 5.94 -44.14 -1.42
C GLU A 416 7.31 -43.60 -0.95
N ILE A 417 7.87 -42.60 -1.64
CA ILE A 417 9.22 -42.09 -1.35
C ILE A 417 9.26 -41.42 0.03
N PRO A 418 8.40 -40.45 0.37
CA PRO A 418 8.36 -39.89 1.73
C PRO A 418 7.98 -40.91 2.80
N CYS A 419 7.02 -41.81 2.51
CA CYS A 419 6.67 -42.90 3.44
C CYS A 419 7.89 -43.77 3.79
N SER A 420 8.70 -44.12 2.79
CA SER A 420 9.93 -44.90 2.97
C SER A 420 10.97 -44.12 3.78
N LYS A 421 11.14 -42.82 3.49
CA LYS A 421 12.05 -41.94 4.25
C LYS A 421 11.61 -41.81 5.72
N ILE A 422 10.31 -41.62 6.00
CA ILE A 422 9.74 -41.58 7.36
C ILE A 422 9.99 -42.91 8.08
N ALA A 423 9.66 -44.05 7.46
CA ALA A 423 9.83 -45.37 8.05
C ALA A 423 11.30 -45.72 8.32
N SER A 424 12.22 -45.20 7.50
CA SER A 424 13.67 -45.41 7.69
C SER A 424 14.29 -44.59 8.82
N VAL A 425 13.57 -43.61 9.39
CA VAL A 425 14.02 -42.90 10.60
C VAL A 425 13.95 -43.86 11.81
N ASP A 426 15.05 -43.91 12.57
CA ASP A 426 15.17 -44.76 13.76
C ASP A 426 14.01 -44.52 14.75
N ARG A 427 13.35 -45.62 15.15
CA ARG A 427 12.20 -45.64 16.08
C ARG A 427 11.00 -44.78 15.66
N SER A 428 10.90 -44.41 14.39
CA SER A 428 9.80 -43.59 13.86
C SER A 428 8.42 -44.21 14.13
N ILE A 429 8.24 -45.48 13.75
CA ILE A 429 6.99 -46.23 13.92
C ILE A 429 6.65 -46.37 15.41
N ASP A 430 7.64 -46.67 16.25
CA ASP A 430 7.48 -46.83 17.71
C ASP A 430 7.04 -45.52 18.38
N LEU A 431 7.56 -44.37 17.93
CA LEU A 431 7.12 -43.04 18.38
C LEU A 431 5.68 -42.75 17.95
N LEU A 432 5.35 -42.97 16.68
CA LEU A 432 3.99 -42.73 16.17
C LEU A 432 2.95 -43.60 16.87
N VAL A 433 3.26 -44.89 17.10
CA VAL A 433 2.38 -45.81 17.85
C VAL A 433 2.22 -45.36 19.30
N ARG A 434 3.29 -44.88 19.95
CA ARG A 434 3.19 -44.34 21.30
C ARG A 434 2.26 -43.12 21.37
N LEU A 435 2.32 -42.23 20.39
CA LEU A 435 1.46 -41.04 20.32
C LEU A 435 -0.04 -41.37 20.21
N VAL A 436 -0.41 -42.52 19.62
CA VAL A 436 -1.81 -42.99 19.58
C VAL A 436 -2.38 -43.21 20.99
N SER A 437 -1.51 -43.54 21.96
CA SER A 437 -1.92 -43.82 23.35
C SER A 437 -1.68 -42.64 24.30
N VAL A 438 -1.24 -41.48 23.81
CA VAL A 438 -0.98 -40.31 24.66
C VAL A 438 -2.28 -39.58 24.99
N ASP A 439 -2.52 -39.39 26.28
CA ASP A 439 -3.66 -38.65 26.80
C ASP A 439 -3.37 -37.13 26.80
N LEU A 440 -4.32 -36.30 26.37
CA LEU A 440 -4.19 -34.83 26.34
C LEU A 440 -3.87 -34.22 27.70
N HIS A 441 -4.31 -34.87 28.79
CA HIS A 441 -4.00 -34.43 30.15
C HIS A 441 -2.50 -34.45 30.49
N THR A 442 -1.68 -35.16 29.71
CA THR A 442 -0.22 -35.22 29.90
C THR A 442 0.53 -33.96 29.45
N PHE A 443 -0.11 -33.09 28.66
CA PHE A 443 0.50 -31.85 28.14
C PHE A 443 0.22 -30.59 28.99
N GLY A 444 -0.43 -30.75 30.15
CA GLY A 444 -0.72 -29.65 31.08
C GLY A 444 -1.96 -28.82 30.73
N PRO A 445 -2.35 -27.88 31.61
CA PRO A 445 -3.61 -27.15 31.49
C PRO A 445 -3.66 -26.16 30.32
N ASP A 446 -2.51 -25.60 29.90
CA ASP A 446 -2.44 -24.64 28.80
C ASP A 446 -2.76 -25.30 27.44
N ALA A 447 -2.41 -26.58 27.29
CA ALA A 447 -2.66 -27.38 26.10
C ALA A 447 -4.17 -27.65 25.87
N LEU A 448 -4.94 -27.80 26.95
CA LEU A 448 -6.40 -28.01 26.91
C LEU A 448 -7.17 -26.75 26.49
N THR A 449 -6.55 -25.58 26.58
CA THR A 449 -7.17 -24.30 26.21
C THR A 449 -7.03 -24.02 24.71
N ALA A 450 -5.98 -24.56 24.07
CA ALA A 450 -5.66 -24.34 22.67
C ALA A 450 -6.40 -25.26 21.70
N VAL A 451 -6.88 -26.43 22.15
CA VAL A 451 -7.50 -27.45 21.30
C VAL A 451 -8.94 -27.71 21.72
N ARG A 452 -9.90 -27.53 20.80
CA ARG A 452 -11.28 -28.00 21.00
C ARG A 452 -11.31 -29.51 20.84
N LEU A 453 -11.50 -30.22 21.93
CA LEU A 453 -11.71 -31.66 21.94
C LEU A 453 -13.00 -31.99 21.18
N ILE A 454 -12.88 -32.61 20.01
CA ILE A 454 -14.02 -33.24 19.33
C ILE A 454 -13.95 -34.71 19.69
N GLU A 455 -14.56 -35.08 20.83
CA GLU A 455 -14.80 -36.48 21.15
C GLU A 455 -15.77 -37.05 20.10
N HIS A 456 -15.22 -37.79 19.14
CA HIS A 456 -16.03 -38.73 18.37
C HIS A 456 -16.46 -39.83 19.33
N GLN A 457 -17.66 -39.72 19.91
CA GLN A 457 -18.33 -40.86 20.49
C GLN A 457 -18.51 -41.88 19.37
N ALA A 458 -17.62 -42.86 19.31
CA ALA A 458 -17.90 -44.09 18.59
C ALA A 458 -19.17 -44.67 19.23
N SER A 459 -20.29 -44.56 18.52
CA SER A 459 -21.53 -45.24 18.87
C SER A 459 -21.20 -46.71 19.11
N VAL A 460 -21.46 -47.18 20.33
CA VAL A 460 -21.12 -48.51 20.85
C VAL A 460 -21.79 -49.66 20.06
N ASP A 461 -22.56 -49.37 19.02
CA ASP A 461 -23.31 -50.36 18.23
C ASP A 461 -22.54 -51.02 17.08
N GLN A 462 -21.28 -50.65 16.78
CA GLN A 462 -20.51 -51.29 15.69
C GLN A 462 -19.46 -52.33 16.15
N ALA A 463 -19.32 -52.58 17.46
CA ALA A 463 -18.36 -53.58 17.97
C ALA A 463 -18.91 -55.04 18.01
N ALA A 464 -20.14 -55.28 17.55
CA ALA A 464 -20.80 -56.59 17.68
C ALA A 464 -20.53 -57.60 16.54
N GLU A 465 -19.81 -57.23 15.48
CA GLU A 465 -19.51 -58.15 14.37
C GLU A 465 -18.02 -58.50 14.27
N VAL A 466 -17.43 -59.07 15.33
CA VAL A 466 -16.28 -59.98 15.17
C VAL A 466 -16.47 -61.21 16.07
N ARG A 467 -16.68 -62.35 15.41
CA ARG A 467 -16.88 -63.71 15.94
C ARG A 467 -15.84 -64.11 17.03
N PRO A 468 -16.23 -64.83 18.09
CA PRO A 468 -15.29 -65.35 19.08
C PRO A 468 -14.71 -66.71 18.67
N GLN A 469 -13.40 -66.91 18.84
CA GLN A 469 -12.78 -68.23 18.92
C GLN A 469 -12.02 -68.41 20.24
N LEU A 470 -12.62 -69.27 21.07
CA LEU A 470 -12.06 -70.29 21.97
C LEU A 470 -10.73 -69.99 22.69
N VAL A 471 -10.81 -69.75 24.00
CA VAL A 471 -9.77 -70.18 24.94
C VAL A 471 -10.43 -70.91 26.11
N GLU A 472 -9.94 -72.13 26.33
CA GLU A 472 -10.40 -73.18 27.23
C GLU A 472 -10.14 -72.81 28.71
N GLN A 473 -11.12 -73.07 29.57
CA GLN A 473 -11.07 -72.91 31.02
C GLN A 473 -10.21 -73.99 31.70
N VAL A 474 -9.75 -73.72 32.95
CA VAL A 474 -9.79 -74.58 34.17
C VAL A 474 -8.91 -73.94 35.30
N PRO A 475 -9.23 -74.03 36.62
CA PRO A 475 -10.24 -73.24 37.31
C PRO A 475 -9.72 -72.56 38.61
N ALA A 476 -10.60 -71.81 39.28
CA ALA A 476 -10.36 -71.11 40.54
C ALA A 476 -10.30 -72.02 41.78
N ALA A 477 -9.55 -71.60 42.80
CA ALA A 477 -9.66 -72.09 44.17
C ALA A 477 -9.69 -70.91 45.18
N GLY A 478 -10.85 -70.76 45.83
CA GLY A 478 -10.99 -70.70 47.29
C GLY A 478 -10.47 -69.48 48.06
N GLN A 479 -11.43 -68.67 48.50
CA GLN A 479 -11.30 -67.63 49.54
C GLN A 479 -10.74 -68.16 50.88
N GLY A 480 -9.97 -67.30 51.56
CA GLY A 480 -9.64 -67.41 52.99
C GLY A 480 -9.51 -66.01 53.59
N ALA A 481 -10.33 -65.73 54.61
CA ALA A 481 -10.55 -64.41 55.22
C ALA A 481 -9.57 -64.07 56.35
N GLN A 482 -9.28 -62.77 56.56
CA GLN A 482 -9.47 -61.98 57.80
C GLN A 482 -8.45 -60.82 57.95
N ALA A 483 -8.99 -59.68 58.41
CA ALA A 483 -8.42 -58.35 58.72
C ALA A 483 -7.54 -58.37 60.02
N PRO A 484 -6.98 -57.27 60.60
CA PRO A 484 -7.33 -55.83 60.48
C PRO A 484 -6.16 -54.82 60.40
N GLY A 485 -6.49 -53.54 60.14
CA GLY A 485 -5.54 -52.42 59.96
C GLY A 485 -5.28 -51.54 61.18
N GLU A 486 -4.35 -50.59 61.02
CA GLU A 486 -4.09 -49.41 61.88
C GLU A 486 -3.16 -48.40 61.12
N PRO A 487 -2.91 -47.15 61.59
CA PRO A 487 -3.58 -45.90 61.18
C PRO A 487 -2.63 -44.83 60.55
N PRO A 488 -3.09 -43.61 60.16
CA PRO A 488 -2.30 -42.67 59.34
C PRO A 488 -1.38 -41.71 60.15
N PRO A 489 -0.35 -41.10 59.53
CA PRO A 489 0.64 -40.28 60.22
C PRO A 489 0.23 -38.80 60.41
N PRO A 490 0.82 -38.08 61.39
CA PRO A 490 0.41 -36.73 61.78
C PRO A 490 1.13 -35.60 61.00
N PRO A 491 0.62 -34.35 61.06
CA PRO A 491 1.17 -33.20 60.34
C PRO A 491 2.20 -32.38 61.14
N LEU A 492 3.19 -31.82 60.43
CA LEU A 492 4.27 -30.97 60.96
C LEU A 492 3.92 -29.47 60.87
N THR A 493 4.12 -28.73 61.97
CA THR A 493 3.98 -27.27 62.09
C THR A 493 5.34 -26.54 62.01
N PRO A 494 5.38 -25.25 61.60
CA PRO A 494 6.61 -24.52 61.25
C PRO A 494 7.26 -23.77 62.44
N PRO A 495 8.56 -23.40 62.36
CA PRO A 495 9.23 -22.68 63.44
C PRO A 495 9.24 -21.16 63.22
N GLY A 496 9.08 -20.40 64.31
CA GLY A 496 9.25 -18.95 64.34
C GLY A 496 9.85 -18.45 65.66
N ARG A 497 11.06 -17.86 65.54
CA ARG A 497 11.77 -16.90 66.41
C ARG A 497 12.06 -17.23 67.89
N ALA A 498 13.36 -17.18 68.20
CA ALA A 498 13.92 -16.26 69.19
C ALA A 498 15.07 -15.48 68.53
#